data_AF-A0A820AXF8-F1
#
_entry.id   AF-A0A820AXF8-F1
#
_cell.length_a   1.000
_cell.length_b   1.000
_cell.length_c   1.000
_cell.angle_alpha   90.00
_cell.angle_beta   90.00
_cell.angle_gamma   90.00
#
_symmetry.space_group_name_H-M   'P 1'
#
loop_
_entity.id
_entity.type
_entity.pdbx_description
1 polymer ?
#
loop_
_entity_poly.entity_id
_entity_poly.type
_entity_poly.pdbx_seq_one_letter_code
_entity_poly.pdbx_strand_id
1 'polypeptide(L)'
;NNNNNTLSIHELPQETQLSIERKRLADYCRKAYKKVNHTREETRETTVCQCENSFYVDTVRAFRDRRYEYKDFHKKWKKNLATASKKDDLNEVKRCNNLIVIYDSLQLAHKCILNSFYGYVMRRGARWHRMEMGGIVCTTGSTIIKRTRELIEQIGRPLELDTDGIWCVLPATFPENYELTTRDPSRPKVVISYPCSLLNLIIKDHYTNDQYHELIDKEKHQYEIRSENSIFFEIDGPYLAMILPASKEEGKRIKKRYCVFNMDGSIAELKGFEVKRNGELQLIKIFQASVFEAFLKGTTLEECYNHVATIADYWLDMLYSHAKDITDKELFELISERRTMSRMLSDYGEQKSTSISTAKRLAEFLGEDVIKDKGLCCRFVIANVPRDAPITERAIPLAIFQSEQSIRNHYLRKWLHLSSVDNLDIREILDWNYYVDRFNSCIQKIITIPAALQNIRNPVPRVSHPDWLHKRLVEKNSLYKQKRITDVFNSIDKQTHI
;
A
#
# COMPACT_ATOMS: atom_id res chain seq x y z
N ASN A 1 -45.04 -27.36 -26.41
CA ASN A 1 -44.89 -27.50 -24.95
C ASN A 1 -44.01 -26.38 -24.41
N ASN A 2 -44.65 -25.25 -24.09
CA ASN A 2 -44.01 -24.09 -23.47
C ASN A 2 -43.97 -24.31 -21.96
N ASN A 3 -42.85 -24.82 -21.44
CA ASN A 3 -42.58 -24.76 -20.01
C ASN A 3 -42.17 -23.33 -19.62
N ASN A 4 -43.15 -22.43 -19.52
CA ASN A 4 -42.99 -21.19 -18.78
C ASN A 4 -43.04 -21.52 -17.28
N ASN A 5 -41.92 -22.03 -16.74
CA ASN A 5 -41.73 -22.15 -15.29
C ASN A 5 -41.51 -20.74 -14.71
N THR A 6 -42.58 -19.97 -14.57
CA THR A 6 -42.59 -18.73 -13.79
C THR A 6 -42.71 -19.11 -12.32
N LEU A 7 -41.60 -18.99 -11.59
CA LEU A 7 -41.57 -19.19 -10.14
C LEU A 7 -41.95 -17.89 -9.43
N SER A 8 -42.76 -18.01 -8.38
CA SER A 8 -43.08 -16.92 -7.47
C SER A 8 -41.90 -16.63 -6.54
N ILE A 9 -41.78 -15.39 -6.04
CA ILE A 9 -40.62 -14.98 -5.23
C ILE A 9 -40.39 -15.86 -3.99
N HIS A 10 -41.47 -16.32 -3.34
CA HIS A 10 -41.40 -17.15 -2.14
C HIS A 10 -40.91 -18.58 -2.42
N GLU A 11 -40.98 -19.03 -3.67
CA GLU A 11 -40.52 -20.35 -4.12
C GLU A 11 -39.01 -20.33 -4.45
N LEU A 12 -38.41 -19.15 -4.54
CA LEU A 12 -36.98 -19.01 -4.77
C LEU A 12 -36.18 -19.33 -3.50
N PRO A 13 -34.93 -19.80 -3.61
CA PRO A 13 -34.04 -19.90 -2.46
C PRO A 13 -33.88 -18.57 -1.73
N GLN A 14 -33.77 -18.61 -0.40
CA GLN A 14 -33.68 -17.40 0.44
C GLN A 14 -32.55 -16.46 0.00
N GLU A 15 -31.41 -16.99 -0.44
CA GLU A 15 -30.29 -16.18 -0.93
C GLU A 15 -30.66 -15.39 -2.19
N THR A 16 -31.39 -16.01 -3.11
CA THR A 16 -31.90 -15.37 -4.33
C THR A 16 -32.94 -14.30 -4.01
N GLN A 17 -33.85 -14.59 -3.08
CA GLN A 17 -34.84 -13.61 -2.60
C GLN A 17 -34.13 -12.36 -2.04
N LEU A 18 -33.19 -12.55 -1.11
CA LEU A 18 -32.42 -11.46 -0.50
C LEU A 18 -31.61 -10.66 -1.54
N SER A 19 -31.08 -11.32 -2.57
CA SER A 19 -30.36 -10.65 -3.67
C SER A 19 -31.27 -9.71 -4.47
N ILE A 20 -32.47 -10.20 -4.83
CA ILE A 20 -33.48 -9.42 -5.57
C ILE A 20 -33.95 -8.23 -4.71
N GLU A 21 -34.27 -8.47 -3.43
CA GLU A 21 -34.68 -7.43 -2.50
C GLU A 21 -33.60 -6.36 -2.32
N ARG A 22 -32.34 -6.76 -2.11
CA ARG A 22 -31.20 -5.83 -1.99
C ARG A 22 -31.05 -4.97 -3.24
N LYS A 23 -31.20 -5.55 -4.44
CA LYS A 23 -31.13 -4.79 -5.70
C LYS A 23 -32.24 -3.74 -5.77
N ARG A 24 -33.48 -4.15 -5.51
CA ARG A 24 -34.64 -3.25 -5.53
C ARG A 24 -34.55 -2.15 -4.48
N LEU A 25 -34.11 -2.49 -3.26
CA LEU A 25 -33.89 -1.52 -2.18
C LEU A 25 -32.79 -0.52 -2.55
N ALA A 26 -31.68 -0.97 -3.15
CA ALA A 26 -30.63 -0.08 -3.62
C ALA A 26 -31.16 0.91 -4.67
N ASP A 27 -31.97 0.44 -5.62
CA ASP A 27 -32.59 1.29 -6.65
C ASP A 27 -33.56 2.31 -6.02
N TYR A 28 -34.38 1.88 -5.06
CA TYR A 28 -35.26 2.78 -4.30
C TYR A 28 -34.46 3.83 -3.55
N CYS A 29 -33.40 3.44 -2.82
CA CYS A 29 -32.57 4.36 -2.06
C CYS A 29 -31.86 5.38 -2.95
N ARG A 30 -31.40 5.00 -4.16
CA ARG A 30 -30.86 5.96 -5.13
C ARG A 30 -31.91 6.99 -5.57
N LYS A 31 -33.17 6.56 -5.78
CA LYS A 31 -34.24 7.45 -6.21
C LYS A 31 -34.75 8.36 -5.09
N ALA A 32 -35.10 7.77 -3.95
CA ALA A 32 -35.74 8.48 -2.83
C ALA A 32 -34.73 9.28 -1.98
N TYR A 33 -33.56 8.70 -1.68
CA TYR A 33 -32.58 9.29 -0.75
C TYR A 33 -31.32 9.81 -1.43
N LYS A 34 -31.15 9.59 -2.75
CA LYS A 34 -29.94 9.93 -3.52
C LYS A 34 -28.65 9.30 -2.96
N LYS A 35 -28.78 8.29 -2.09
CA LYS A 35 -27.68 7.57 -1.44
C LYS A 35 -28.09 6.12 -1.20
N VAL A 36 -27.17 5.18 -1.36
CA VAL A 36 -27.42 3.75 -1.13
C VAL A 36 -27.06 3.34 0.29
N ASN A 37 -25.96 3.88 0.82
CA ASN A 37 -25.43 3.52 2.13
C ASN A 37 -25.49 4.73 3.07
N HIS A 38 -25.78 4.46 4.34
CA HIS A 38 -25.63 5.41 5.43
C HIS A 38 -24.74 4.78 6.50
N THR A 39 -23.59 5.41 6.77
CA THR A 39 -22.61 4.91 7.74
C THR A 39 -22.77 5.67 9.04
N ARG A 40 -22.88 4.94 10.15
CA ARG A 40 -22.92 5.47 11.52
C ARG A 40 -21.87 4.74 12.35
N GLU A 41 -21.18 5.47 13.22
CA GLU A 41 -20.24 4.94 14.20
C GLU A 41 -20.85 5.09 15.60
N GLU A 42 -20.77 4.04 16.41
CA GLU A 42 -21.29 3.99 17.79
C GLU A 42 -20.28 3.28 18.68
N THR A 43 -19.98 3.86 19.84
CA THR A 43 -19.16 3.20 20.86
C THR A 43 -19.99 2.10 21.53
N ARG A 44 -19.38 0.92 21.68
CA ARG A 44 -19.98 -0.22 22.40
C ARG A 44 -19.01 -0.74 23.44
N GLU A 45 -19.58 -1.34 24.47
CA GLU A 45 -18.84 -1.93 25.59
C GLU A 45 -19.18 -3.41 25.70
N THR A 46 -18.21 -4.20 26.16
CA THR A 46 -18.38 -5.63 26.46
C THR A 46 -17.41 -6.02 27.56
N THR A 47 -17.74 -7.10 28.28
CA THR A 47 -16.88 -7.66 29.33
C THR A 47 -15.99 -8.77 28.77
N VAL A 48 -14.72 -8.77 29.17
CA VAL A 48 -13.76 -9.86 28.89
C VAL A 48 -13.42 -10.56 30.21
N CYS A 49 -13.98 -11.76 30.41
CA CYS A 49 -13.68 -12.57 31.59
C CYS A 49 -12.20 -12.94 31.63
N GLN A 50 -11.52 -12.66 32.73
CA GLN A 50 -10.10 -12.96 32.93
C GLN A 50 -9.85 -14.39 33.44
N CYS A 51 -10.91 -15.08 33.92
CA CYS A 51 -10.82 -16.44 34.46
C CYS A 51 -11.31 -17.52 33.47
N GLU A 52 -11.58 -17.15 32.21
CA GLU A 52 -11.95 -18.12 31.18
C GLU A 52 -10.76 -19.00 30.81
N ASN A 53 -11.02 -20.20 30.27
CA ASN A 53 -9.96 -21.07 29.77
C ASN A 53 -9.13 -20.36 28.69
N SER A 54 -7.83 -20.20 28.97
CA SER A 54 -6.89 -19.40 28.19
C SER A 54 -6.37 -20.07 26.93
N PHE A 55 -6.84 -21.27 26.54
CA PHE A 55 -6.28 -22.03 25.41
C PHE A 55 -6.09 -21.20 24.12
N TYR A 56 -7.03 -20.28 23.82
CA TYR A 56 -6.93 -19.43 22.63
C TYR A 56 -5.76 -18.45 22.74
N VAL A 57 -5.66 -17.70 23.84
CA VAL A 57 -4.58 -16.72 24.04
C VAL A 57 -3.23 -17.42 24.23
N ASP A 58 -3.21 -18.57 24.89
CA ASP A 58 -2.00 -19.39 25.07
C ASP A 58 -1.48 -19.90 23.73
N THR A 59 -2.39 -20.29 22.82
CA THR A 59 -2.02 -20.66 21.45
C THR A 59 -1.39 -19.48 20.70
N VAL A 60 -1.98 -18.28 20.83
CA VAL A 60 -1.41 -17.06 20.22
C VAL A 60 -0.02 -16.75 20.80
N ARG A 61 0.16 -16.86 22.12
CA ARG A 61 1.46 -16.67 22.78
C ARG A 61 2.48 -17.69 22.30
N ALA A 62 2.13 -18.97 22.23
CA ALA A 62 3.02 -20.01 21.75
C ALA A 62 3.52 -19.75 20.31
N PHE A 63 2.63 -19.28 19.42
CA PHE A 63 3.02 -18.88 18.05
C PHE A 63 3.89 -17.61 18.03
N ARG A 64 3.60 -16.63 18.89
CA ARG A 64 4.42 -15.42 19.05
C ARG A 64 5.82 -15.76 19.53
N ASP A 65 5.93 -16.57 20.58
CA ASP A 65 7.21 -16.90 21.22
C ASP A 65 8.08 -17.75 20.30
N ARG A 66 7.49 -18.73 19.61
CA ARG A 66 8.17 -19.49 18.55
C ARG A 66 8.66 -18.61 17.40
N ARG A 67 7.89 -17.57 17.04
CA ARG A 67 8.35 -16.59 16.04
C ARG A 67 9.55 -15.80 16.54
N TYR A 68 9.58 -15.42 17.82
CA TYR A 68 10.72 -14.72 18.42
C TYR A 68 11.99 -15.57 18.39
N GLU A 69 11.90 -16.87 18.67
CA GLU A 69 13.04 -17.78 18.51
C GLU A 69 13.63 -17.73 17.09
N TYR A 70 12.77 -17.78 16.05
CA TYR A 70 13.24 -17.66 14.66
C TYR A 70 13.80 -16.27 14.32
N LYS A 71 13.23 -15.19 14.87
CA LYS A 71 13.75 -13.82 14.73
C LYS A 71 15.15 -13.71 15.35
N ASP A 72 15.37 -14.34 16.50
CA ASP A 72 16.65 -14.37 17.19
C ASP A 72 17.69 -15.21 16.45
N PHE A 73 17.31 -16.39 15.91
CA PHE A 73 18.19 -17.16 15.04
C PHE A 73 18.57 -16.38 13.78
N HIS A 74 17.62 -15.73 13.13
CA HIS A 74 17.91 -14.87 11.97
C HIS A 74 18.92 -13.77 12.30
N LYS A 75 18.74 -13.08 13.45
CA LYS A 75 19.67 -12.05 13.93
C LYS A 75 21.05 -12.63 14.24
N LYS A 76 21.11 -13.79 14.89
CA LYS A 76 22.36 -14.50 15.21
C LYS A 76 23.13 -14.87 13.93
N TRP A 77 22.45 -15.42 12.92
CA TRP A 77 23.11 -15.80 11.67
C TRP A 77 23.55 -14.60 10.82
N LYS A 78 22.84 -13.47 10.86
CA LYS A 78 23.33 -12.20 10.28
C LYS A 78 24.64 -11.73 10.93
N LYS A 79 24.75 -11.83 12.26
CA LYS A 79 26.00 -11.52 12.97
C LYS A 79 27.12 -12.49 12.59
N ASN A 80 26.81 -13.78 12.52
CA ASN A 80 27.78 -14.81 12.11
C ASN A 80 28.28 -14.57 10.68
N LEU A 81 27.40 -14.21 9.74
CA LEU A 81 27.78 -13.83 8.38
C LEU A 81 28.77 -12.67 8.40
N ALA A 82 28.50 -11.61 9.16
CA ALA A 82 29.41 -10.47 9.27
C ALA A 82 30.79 -10.87 9.83
N THR A 83 30.85 -11.85 10.74
CA THR A 83 32.13 -12.39 11.22
C THR A 83 32.83 -13.31 10.22
N ALA A 84 32.07 -14.12 9.46
CA ALA A 84 32.61 -15.03 8.45
C ALA A 84 33.16 -14.27 7.24
N SER A 85 32.45 -13.22 6.79
CA SER A 85 32.92 -12.32 5.72
C SER A 85 34.21 -11.60 6.09
N LYS A 86 34.44 -11.29 7.38
CA LYS A 86 35.72 -10.72 7.84
C LYS A 86 36.87 -11.72 7.85
N LYS A 87 36.58 -13.01 7.91
CA LYS A 87 37.57 -14.11 7.92
C LYS A 87 37.81 -14.73 6.54
N ASP A 88 37.08 -14.26 5.52
CA ASP A 88 37.10 -14.75 4.13
C ASP A 88 36.86 -16.27 3.97
N ASP A 89 36.04 -16.85 4.86
CA ASP A 89 35.64 -18.26 4.77
C ASP A 89 34.41 -18.41 3.86
N LEU A 90 34.65 -18.71 2.58
CA LEU A 90 33.62 -18.85 1.55
C LEU A 90 32.57 -19.94 1.88
N ASN A 91 32.98 -21.04 2.52
CA ASN A 91 32.06 -22.12 2.87
C ASN A 91 31.12 -21.71 4.00
N GLU A 92 31.67 -21.04 5.02
CA GLU A 92 30.88 -20.55 6.14
C GLU A 92 29.97 -19.38 5.74
N VAL A 93 30.42 -18.51 4.83
CA VAL A 93 29.58 -17.45 4.24
C VAL A 93 28.38 -18.05 3.52
N LYS A 94 28.58 -19.07 2.69
CA LYS A 94 27.49 -19.77 1.99
C LYS A 94 26.51 -20.41 2.97
N ARG A 95 27.02 -21.07 4.02
CA ARG A 95 26.20 -21.67 5.09
C ARG A 95 25.38 -20.63 5.84
N CYS A 96 25.99 -19.52 6.22
CA CYS A 96 25.31 -18.42 6.90
C CYS A 96 24.19 -17.82 6.05
N ASN A 97 24.44 -17.59 4.76
CA ASN A 97 23.43 -17.07 3.83
C ASN A 97 22.22 -18.01 3.72
N ASN A 98 22.45 -19.32 3.59
CA ASN A 98 21.36 -20.30 3.55
C ASN A 98 20.51 -20.27 4.83
N LEU A 99 21.14 -20.22 6.00
CA LEU A 99 20.44 -20.19 7.29
C LEU A 99 19.68 -18.87 7.49
N ILE A 100 20.24 -17.73 7.07
CA ILE A 100 19.55 -16.44 7.08
C ILE A 100 18.25 -16.54 6.28
N VAL A 101 18.29 -17.08 5.05
CA VAL A 101 17.10 -17.25 4.21
C VAL A 101 16.06 -18.17 4.85
N ILE A 102 16.50 -19.30 5.44
CA ILE A 102 15.61 -20.24 6.13
C ILE A 102 14.90 -19.57 7.31
N TYR A 103 15.66 -18.94 8.21
CA TYR A 103 15.06 -18.35 9.42
C TYR A 103 14.23 -17.10 9.12
N ASP A 104 14.59 -16.32 8.08
CA ASP A 104 13.74 -15.24 7.61
C ASP A 104 12.41 -15.79 7.05
N SER A 105 12.46 -16.85 6.25
CA SER A 105 11.25 -17.51 5.74
C SER A 105 10.37 -18.07 6.86
N LEU A 106 10.97 -18.73 7.86
CA LEU A 106 10.25 -19.30 9.01
C LEU A 106 9.59 -18.23 9.87
N GLN A 107 10.29 -17.13 10.19
CA GLN A 107 9.70 -16.05 10.98
C GLN A 107 8.58 -15.33 10.21
N LEU A 108 8.72 -15.15 8.88
CA LEU A 108 7.67 -14.56 8.04
C LEU A 108 6.44 -15.47 7.94
N ALA A 109 6.64 -16.78 7.80
CA ALA A 109 5.54 -17.74 7.81
C ALA A 109 4.75 -17.67 9.14
N HIS A 110 5.45 -17.62 10.27
CA HIS A 110 4.80 -17.46 11.58
C HIS A 110 4.16 -16.09 11.74
N LYS A 111 4.72 -15.01 11.18
CA LYS A 111 4.08 -13.69 11.14
C LYS A 111 2.71 -13.75 10.45
N CYS A 112 2.62 -14.42 9.31
CA CYS A 112 1.36 -14.57 8.57
C CYS A 112 0.30 -15.32 9.39
N ILE A 113 0.69 -16.41 10.06
CA ILE A 113 -0.22 -17.18 10.93
C ILE A 113 -0.63 -16.34 12.15
N LEU A 114 0.33 -15.67 12.79
CA LEU A 114 0.08 -14.83 13.97
C LEU A 114 -0.95 -13.72 13.66
N ASN A 115 -0.74 -13.00 12.55
CA ASN A 115 -1.67 -11.97 12.09
C ASN A 115 -3.03 -12.54 11.68
N SER A 116 -3.08 -13.83 11.30
CA SER A 116 -4.32 -14.50 10.93
C SER A 116 -5.19 -14.83 12.15
N PHE A 117 -4.67 -14.96 13.37
CA PHE A 117 -5.51 -15.19 14.58
C PHE A 117 -6.49 -14.03 14.80
N TYR A 118 -6.02 -12.79 14.71
CA TYR A 118 -6.88 -11.61 14.76
C TYR A 118 -7.91 -11.60 13.60
N GLY A 119 -7.50 -11.94 12.38
CA GLY A 119 -8.43 -12.02 11.25
C GLY A 119 -9.43 -13.18 11.37
N TYR A 120 -9.05 -14.26 12.05
CA TYR A 120 -9.84 -15.48 12.18
C TYR A 120 -11.12 -15.25 12.98
N VAL A 121 -11.07 -14.44 14.05
CA VAL A 121 -12.27 -14.17 14.86
C VAL A 121 -13.35 -13.38 14.11
N MET A 122 -12.99 -12.75 12.99
CA MET A 122 -13.90 -12.05 12.08
C MET A 122 -14.27 -12.88 10.83
N ARG A 123 -13.67 -14.06 10.65
CA ARG A 123 -13.87 -14.88 9.45
C ARG A 123 -15.24 -15.57 9.49
N ARG A 124 -16.02 -15.41 8.43
CA ARG A 124 -17.31 -16.12 8.26
C ARG A 124 -17.09 -17.63 8.37
N GLY A 125 -17.89 -18.30 9.20
CA GLY A 125 -17.79 -19.74 9.45
C GLY A 125 -16.62 -20.16 10.33
N ALA A 126 -15.93 -19.23 11.01
CA ALA A 126 -14.97 -19.58 12.05
C ALA A 126 -15.67 -20.20 13.27
N ARG A 127 -15.02 -21.19 13.90
CA ARG A 127 -15.54 -21.85 15.11
C ARG A 127 -15.59 -20.88 16.30
N TRP A 128 -14.60 -20.00 16.40
CA TRP A 128 -14.51 -18.95 17.40
C TRP A 128 -14.71 -17.57 16.76
N HIS A 129 -15.84 -17.39 16.08
CA HIS A 129 -16.20 -16.09 15.51
C HIS A 129 -16.72 -15.14 16.59
N ARG A 130 -16.08 -13.98 16.76
CA ARG A 130 -16.52 -12.95 17.71
C ARG A 130 -16.14 -11.54 17.23
N MET A 131 -17.16 -10.76 16.88
CA MET A 131 -16.97 -9.42 16.32
C MET A 131 -16.41 -8.43 17.34
N GLU A 132 -16.88 -8.55 18.58
CA GLU A 132 -16.52 -7.68 19.69
C GLU A 132 -15.02 -7.78 20.00
N MET A 133 -14.46 -8.99 19.96
CA MET A 133 -13.02 -9.20 20.15
C MET A 133 -12.20 -8.49 19.06
N GLY A 134 -12.60 -8.61 17.79
CA GLY A 134 -11.94 -7.90 16.70
C GLY A 134 -12.03 -6.38 16.85
N GLY A 135 -13.20 -5.89 17.29
CA GLY A 135 -13.45 -4.48 17.58
C GLY A 135 -12.59 -3.93 18.71
N ILE A 136 -12.47 -4.66 19.83
CA ILE A 136 -11.64 -4.27 20.98
C ILE A 136 -10.17 -4.14 20.54
N VAL A 137 -9.62 -5.16 19.88
CA VAL A 137 -8.20 -5.15 19.46
C VAL A 137 -7.91 -3.96 18.53
N CYS A 138 -8.77 -3.70 17.55
CA CYS A 138 -8.62 -2.55 16.66
C CYS A 138 -8.71 -1.21 17.38
N THR A 139 -9.66 -1.08 18.31
CA THR A 139 -9.88 0.16 19.05
C THR A 139 -8.71 0.45 19.98
N THR A 140 -8.23 -0.56 20.71
CA THR A 140 -7.05 -0.46 21.57
C THR A 140 -5.82 -0.08 20.75
N GLY A 141 -5.53 -0.80 19.65
CA GLY A 141 -4.41 -0.48 18.77
C GLY A 141 -4.49 0.92 18.16
N SER A 142 -5.68 1.34 17.70
CA SER A 142 -5.90 2.69 17.18
C SER A 142 -5.69 3.77 18.24
N THR A 143 -6.09 3.51 19.48
CA THR A 143 -5.91 4.46 20.58
C THR A 143 -4.44 4.59 20.95
N ILE A 144 -3.71 3.46 21.02
CA ILE A 144 -2.26 3.43 21.25
C ILE A 144 -1.55 4.30 20.21
N ILE A 145 -1.76 4.02 18.91
CA ILE A 145 -1.01 4.72 17.86
C ILE A 145 -1.38 6.21 17.76
N LYS A 146 -2.63 6.59 18.07
CA LYS A 146 -3.06 7.99 18.12
C LYS A 146 -2.35 8.77 19.23
N ARG A 147 -2.29 8.20 20.44
CA ARG A 147 -1.58 8.83 21.57
C ARG A 147 -0.08 8.93 21.28
N THR A 148 0.52 7.88 20.73
CA THR A 148 1.94 7.90 20.34
C THR A 148 2.20 9.00 19.30
N ARG A 149 1.33 9.15 18.30
CA ARG A 149 1.43 10.23 17.31
C ARG A 149 1.35 11.61 17.98
N GLU A 150 0.41 11.83 18.89
CA GLU A 150 0.24 13.10 19.60
C GLU A 150 1.49 13.49 20.41
N LEU A 151 2.16 12.50 21.00
CA LEU A 151 3.46 12.74 21.65
C LEU A 151 4.54 13.09 20.64
N ILE A 152 4.66 12.33 19.54
CA ILE A 152 5.65 12.57 18.49
C ILE A 152 5.47 13.96 17.87
N GLU A 153 4.23 14.45 17.73
CA GLU A 153 3.93 15.81 17.24
C GLU A 153 4.47 16.92 18.13
N GLN A 154 4.71 16.65 19.42
CA GLN A 154 5.28 17.63 20.36
C GLN A 154 6.81 17.65 20.32
N ILE A 155 7.46 16.52 20.02
CA ILE A 155 8.92 16.38 20.06
C ILE A 155 9.58 16.33 18.68
N GLY A 156 8.80 16.15 17.62
CA GLY A 156 9.28 16.00 16.25
C GLY A 156 8.15 16.12 15.24
N ARG A 157 8.29 15.43 14.11
CA ARG A 157 7.28 15.49 13.03
C ARG A 157 6.92 14.08 12.56
N PRO A 158 5.68 13.61 12.77
CA PRO A 158 5.22 12.38 12.13
C PRO A 158 5.05 12.60 10.62
N LEU A 159 5.47 11.62 9.83
CA LEU A 159 5.42 11.65 8.37
C LEU A 159 4.31 10.75 7.83
N GLU A 160 4.26 9.50 8.28
CA GLU A 160 3.28 8.50 7.87
C GLU A 160 2.91 7.62 9.08
N LEU A 161 1.63 7.28 9.19
CA LEU A 161 1.10 6.41 10.24
C LEU A 161 0.37 5.24 9.58
N ASP A 162 0.77 4.02 9.93
CA ASP A 162 0.07 2.78 9.57
C ASP A 162 -0.61 2.19 10.82
N THR A 163 -1.17 0.98 10.72
CA THR A 163 -1.92 0.32 11.81
C THR A 163 -1.19 0.31 13.16
N ASP A 164 0.11 0.07 13.15
CA ASP A 164 0.94 -0.24 14.33
C ASP A 164 2.33 0.42 14.27
N GLY A 165 2.58 1.33 13.33
CA GLY A 165 3.88 1.97 13.13
C GLY A 165 3.75 3.44 12.73
N ILE A 166 4.73 4.24 13.19
CA ILE A 166 4.83 5.66 12.85
C ILE A 166 6.22 5.91 12.27
N TRP A 167 6.24 6.41 11.04
CA TRP A 167 7.42 7.04 10.47
C TRP A 167 7.46 8.47 10.95
N CYS A 168 8.57 8.88 11.56
CA CYS A 168 8.75 10.24 12.05
C CYS A 168 10.19 10.72 11.84
N VAL A 169 10.37 12.02 11.89
CA VAL A 169 11.68 12.66 12.00
C VAL A 169 11.76 13.37 13.34
N LEU A 170 12.85 13.11 14.04
CA LEU A 170 13.22 13.79 15.28
C LEU A 170 14.41 14.71 15.00
N PRO A 171 14.62 15.77 15.79
CA PRO A 171 15.81 16.60 15.68
C PRO A 171 17.10 15.76 15.80
N ALA A 172 18.13 16.09 15.04
CA ALA A 172 19.41 15.35 15.09
C ALA A 172 20.10 15.42 16.47
N THR A 173 19.76 16.43 17.28
CA THR A 173 20.24 16.59 18.65
C THR A 173 19.37 15.85 19.68
N PHE A 174 18.31 15.16 19.25
CA PHE A 174 17.43 14.42 20.15
C PHE A 174 18.16 13.19 20.71
N PRO A 175 17.99 12.86 22.00
CA PRO A 175 18.59 11.66 22.60
C PRO A 175 18.22 10.37 21.84
N GLU A 176 19.21 9.67 21.30
CA GLU A 176 19.02 8.39 20.61
C GLU A 176 19.39 7.19 21.48
N ASN A 177 20.59 6.65 21.32
CA ASN A 177 21.03 5.40 21.94
C ASN A 177 22.12 5.66 22.99
N TYR A 178 21.93 5.09 24.18
CA TYR A 178 22.90 5.10 25.27
C TYR A 178 23.39 3.68 25.54
N GLU A 179 24.69 3.50 25.71
CA GLU A 179 25.27 2.22 26.11
C GLU A 179 25.59 2.25 27.61
N LEU A 180 24.94 1.39 28.38
CA LEU A 180 25.21 1.19 29.79
C LEU A 180 26.12 -0.03 29.99
N THR A 181 27.18 0.13 30.76
CA THR A 181 28.02 -0.98 31.23
C THR A 181 27.39 -1.62 32.45
N THR A 182 27.21 -2.94 32.43
CA THR A 182 26.66 -3.67 33.57
C THR A 182 27.76 -4.39 34.35
N ARG A 183 27.43 -4.83 35.57
CA ARG A 183 28.30 -5.69 36.38
C ARG A 183 28.11 -7.18 36.07
N ASP A 184 27.14 -7.53 35.22
CA ASP A 184 26.83 -8.90 34.85
C ASP A 184 27.79 -9.36 33.72
N PRO A 185 28.65 -10.36 33.96
CA PRO A 185 29.58 -10.87 32.96
C PRO A 185 28.89 -11.43 31.71
N SER A 186 27.66 -11.92 31.85
CA SER A 186 26.87 -12.49 30.75
C SER A 186 26.29 -11.41 29.82
N ARG A 187 26.09 -10.19 30.34
CA ARG A 187 25.53 -9.06 29.60
C ARG A 187 26.28 -7.76 29.93
N PRO A 188 27.57 -7.67 29.55
CA PRO A 188 28.45 -6.57 30.00
C PRO A 188 28.01 -5.20 29.50
N LYS A 189 27.21 -5.15 28.43
CA LYS A 189 26.70 -3.92 27.81
C LYS A 189 25.22 -4.03 27.50
N VAL A 190 24.47 -2.99 27.79
CA VAL A 190 23.05 -2.84 27.46
C VAL A 190 22.86 -1.54 26.69
N VAL A 191 22.31 -1.65 25.47
CA VAL A 191 21.95 -0.49 24.68
C VAL A 191 20.50 -0.11 24.98
N ILE A 192 20.28 1.15 25.35
CA ILE A 192 18.98 1.74 25.60
C ILE A 192 18.71 2.73 24.48
N SER A 193 17.62 2.52 23.74
CA SER A 193 17.07 3.54 22.85
C SER A 193 16.12 4.43 23.64
N TYR A 194 16.52 5.67 23.88
CA TYR A 194 15.73 6.63 24.66
C TYR A 194 14.33 6.88 24.08
N PRO A 195 14.15 7.12 22.76
CA PRO A 195 12.81 7.30 22.19
C PRO A 195 11.95 6.05 22.37
N CYS A 196 12.53 4.87 22.15
CA CYS A 196 11.81 3.60 22.31
C CYS A 196 11.39 3.35 23.77
N SER A 197 12.30 3.56 24.72
CA SER A 197 12.02 3.43 26.14
C SER A 197 10.96 4.42 26.63
N LEU A 198 11.01 5.68 26.17
CA LEU A 198 9.99 6.69 26.48
C LEU A 198 8.60 6.22 26.03
N LEU A 199 8.47 5.73 24.79
CA LEU A 199 7.20 5.21 24.28
C LEU A 199 6.73 3.99 25.08
N ASN A 200 7.63 3.07 25.40
CA ASN A 200 7.28 1.85 26.14
C ASN A 200 6.86 2.12 27.59
N LEU A 201 7.37 3.17 28.23
CA LEU A 201 6.89 3.59 29.55
C LEU A 201 5.43 4.06 29.49
N ILE A 202 5.07 4.87 28.49
CA ILE A 202 3.69 5.34 28.29
C ILE A 202 2.75 4.15 28.01
N ILE A 203 3.21 3.16 27.24
CA ILE A 203 2.44 1.94 27.00
C ILE A 203 2.22 1.16 28.29
N LYS A 204 3.27 1.01 29.11
CA LYS A 204 3.16 0.37 30.42
C LYS A 204 2.16 1.11 31.32
N ASP A 205 2.23 2.42 31.40
CA ASP A 205 1.42 3.19 32.35
C ASP A 205 -0.07 3.25 31.98
N HIS A 206 -0.41 3.20 30.69
CA HIS A 206 -1.80 3.35 30.22
C HIS A 206 -2.47 2.07 29.71
N TYR A 207 -1.70 1.03 29.37
CA TYR A 207 -2.23 -0.16 28.69
C TYR A 207 -1.86 -1.48 29.37
N THR A 208 -1.36 -1.43 30.61
CA THR A 208 -1.17 -2.65 31.42
C THR A 208 -2.50 -3.19 31.92
N ASN A 209 -2.70 -4.49 31.79
CA ASN A 209 -3.84 -5.18 32.38
C ASN A 209 -3.47 -5.65 33.79
N ASP A 210 -3.89 -4.90 34.80
CA ASP A 210 -3.68 -5.24 36.23
C ASP A 210 -4.69 -6.27 36.76
N GLN A 211 -5.59 -6.77 35.90
CA GLN A 211 -6.63 -7.73 36.26
C GLN A 211 -6.37 -9.12 35.65
N TYR A 212 -5.17 -9.39 35.14
CA TYR A 212 -4.88 -10.66 34.47
C TYR A 212 -4.89 -11.81 35.48
N HIS A 213 -5.86 -12.71 35.40
CA HIS A 213 -5.96 -13.89 36.27
C HIS A 213 -5.23 -15.08 35.64
N GLU A 214 -4.33 -15.71 36.38
CA GLU A 214 -3.60 -16.91 35.97
C GLU A 214 -3.96 -18.08 36.88
N LEU A 215 -4.34 -19.21 36.30
CA LEU A 215 -4.70 -20.41 37.05
C LEU A 215 -3.41 -21.08 37.58
N ILE A 216 -3.21 -21.01 38.89
CA ILE A 216 -2.03 -21.60 39.57
C ILE A 216 -2.27 -23.03 40.06
N ASP A 217 -3.51 -23.37 40.43
CA ASP A 217 -3.90 -24.70 40.89
C ASP A 217 -5.18 -25.12 40.18
N LYS A 218 -5.05 -26.08 39.26
CA LYS A 218 -6.16 -26.59 38.44
C LYS A 218 -7.15 -27.44 39.25
N GLU A 219 -6.69 -28.12 40.29
CA GLU A 219 -7.55 -28.99 41.10
C GLU A 219 -8.38 -28.16 42.09
N LYS A 220 -7.80 -27.09 42.64
CA LYS A 220 -8.49 -26.19 43.58
C LYS A 220 -9.14 -24.97 42.91
N HIS A 221 -9.01 -24.83 41.59
CA HIS A 221 -9.46 -23.66 40.83
C HIS A 221 -8.95 -22.33 41.40
N GLN A 222 -7.69 -22.30 41.85
CA GLN A 222 -7.09 -21.08 42.42
C GLN A 222 -6.45 -20.24 41.32
N TYR A 223 -6.75 -18.95 41.35
CA TYR A 223 -6.19 -17.96 40.43
C TYR A 223 -5.34 -16.94 41.19
N GLU A 224 -4.25 -16.51 40.59
CA GLU A 224 -3.46 -15.36 41.02
C GLU A 224 -3.68 -14.20 40.05
N ILE A 225 -3.85 -12.99 40.58
CA ILE A 225 -3.97 -11.77 39.78
C ILE A 225 -2.58 -11.17 39.63
N ARG A 226 -2.19 -10.88 38.39
CA ARG A 226 -0.95 -10.18 38.09
C ARG A 226 -1.15 -9.10 37.02
N SER A 227 -0.22 -8.15 37.00
CA SER A 227 -0.12 -7.18 35.91
C SER A 227 0.51 -7.84 34.68
N GLU A 228 -0.17 -7.77 33.54
CA GLU A 228 0.32 -8.29 32.27
C GLU A 228 0.32 -7.19 31.20
N ASN A 229 1.48 -6.99 30.58
CA ASN A 229 1.63 -6.14 29.40
C ASN A 229 2.78 -6.66 28.54
N SER A 230 2.46 -7.06 27.31
CA SER A 230 3.44 -7.52 26.32
C SER A 230 3.44 -6.66 25.06
N ILE A 231 2.99 -5.41 25.17
CA ILE A 231 2.98 -4.43 24.09
C ILE A 231 4.25 -3.59 24.18
N PHE A 232 5.07 -3.65 23.14
CA PHE A 232 6.30 -2.88 23.05
C PHE A 232 6.44 -2.30 21.64
N PHE A 233 6.81 -1.02 21.58
CA PHE A 233 7.43 -0.45 20.40
C PHE A 233 8.85 -0.99 20.26
N GLU A 234 9.25 -1.21 19.02
CA GLU A 234 10.62 -1.36 18.59
C GLU A 234 10.95 -0.16 17.69
N ILE A 235 12.17 0.35 17.77
CA ILE A 235 12.66 1.39 16.86
C ILE A 235 13.57 0.74 15.82
N ASP A 236 13.41 1.16 14.56
CA ASP A 236 14.29 0.83 13.46
C ASP A 236 14.77 2.14 12.80
N GLY A 237 16.03 2.18 12.36
CA GLY A 237 16.75 3.40 11.96
C GLY A 237 17.91 3.78 12.92
N PRO A 238 18.50 4.97 12.76
CA PRO A 238 18.12 6.04 11.82
C PRO A 238 18.34 5.68 10.35
N TYR A 239 17.62 6.36 9.47
CA TYR A 239 17.66 6.16 8.01
C TYR A 239 18.21 7.39 7.31
N LEU A 240 18.74 7.21 6.10
CA LEU A 240 19.32 8.29 5.30
C LEU A 240 18.26 9.23 4.74
N ALA A 241 17.22 8.64 4.14
CA ALA A 241 16.19 9.39 3.44
C ALA A 241 14.86 8.64 3.44
N MET A 242 13.77 9.41 3.41
CA MET A 242 12.42 8.90 3.23
C MET A 242 11.67 9.78 2.21
N ILE A 243 11.14 9.16 1.16
CA ILE A 243 10.40 9.82 0.09
C ILE A 243 8.93 9.44 0.21
N LEU A 244 8.06 10.44 0.33
CA LEU A 244 6.61 10.31 0.44
C LEU A 244 5.93 11.01 -0.74
N PRO A 245 5.03 10.33 -1.47
CA PRO A 245 4.29 10.96 -2.56
C PRO A 245 3.12 11.78 -2.02
N ALA A 246 2.68 12.77 -2.80
CA ALA A 246 1.51 13.59 -2.51
C ALA A 246 0.34 13.26 -3.44
N SER A 247 -0.90 13.50 -2.97
CA SER A 247 -2.11 13.31 -3.77
C SER A 247 -2.25 14.40 -4.81
N LYS A 248 -2.86 14.05 -5.96
CA LYS A 248 -3.33 15.04 -6.94
C LYS A 248 -4.55 15.82 -6.46
N GLU A 249 -5.29 15.28 -5.51
CA GLU A 249 -6.48 15.92 -4.94
C GLU A 249 -6.13 16.70 -3.67
N GLU A 250 -6.64 17.93 -3.56
CA GLU A 250 -6.42 18.80 -2.41
C GLU A 250 -6.91 18.16 -1.11
N GLY A 251 -6.12 18.28 -0.04
CA GLY A 251 -6.47 17.78 1.29
C GLY A 251 -6.43 16.26 1.44
N LYS A 252 -6.23 15.49 0.36
CA LYS A 252 -6.06 14.04 0.44
C LYS A 252 -4.59 13.67 0.58
N ARG A 253 -4.30 12.66 1.41
CA ARG A 253 -2.97 12.07 1.55
C ARG A 253 -2.94 10.70 0.88
N ILE A 254 -1.81 10.33 0.29
CA ILE A 254 -1.60 8.98 -0.23
C ILE A 254 -1.03 8.12 0.90
N LYS A 255 -1.86 7.25 1.46
CA LYS A 255 -1.43 6.32 2.51
C LYS A 255 -0.69 5.12 1.91
N LYS A 256 0.18 4.51 2.70
CA LYS A 256 0.89 3.24 2.40
C LYS A 256 1.75 3.30 1.14
N ARG A 257 2.30 4.48 0.81
CA ARG A 257 3.27 4.65 -0.26
C ARG A 257 4.46 5.45 0.22
N TYR A 258 5.64 4.83 0.27
CA TYR A 258 6.88 5.47 0.70
C TYR A 258 8.09 4.63 0.27
N CYS A 259 9.23 5.30 0.13
CA CYS A 259 10.53 4.70 -0.12
C CYS A 259 11.50 5.18 0.96
N VAL A 260 12.19 4.26 1.63
CA VAL A 260 13.13 4.53 2.73
C VAL A 260 14.49 3.96 2.36
N PHE A 261 15.54 4.72 2.62
CA PHE A 261 16.93 4.34 2.34
C PHE A 261 17.75 4.20 3.62
N ASN A 262 18.57 3.16 3.67
CA ASN A 262 19.58 2.96 4.70
C ASN A 262 20.72 3.97 4.54
N MET A 263 21.55 4.11 5.57
CA MET A 263 22.73 4.99 5.57
C MET A 263 23.78 4.64 4.50
N ASP A 264 23.79 3.40 4.01
CA ASP A 264 24.66 2.96 2.91
C ASP A 264 24.08 3.26 1.51
N GLY A 265 22.91 3.90 1.44
CA GLY A 265 22.20 4.21 0.19
C GLY A 265 21.36 3.06 -0.36
N SER A 266 21.34 1.89 0.28
CA SER A 266 20.47 0.78 -0.12
C SER A 266 19.00 1.03 0.24
N ILE A 267 18.07 0.47 -0.53
CA ILE A 267 16.63 0.57 -0.23
C ILE A 267 16.32 -0.29 1.00
N ALA A 268 15.90 0.34 2.10
CA ALA A 268 15.45 -0.32 3.32
C ALA A 268 14.02 -0.85 3.16
N GLU A 269 13.10 0.01 2.71
CA GLU A 269 11.70 -0.34 2.48
C GLU A 269 11.15 0.41 1.27
N LEU A 270 10.37 -0.29 0.44
CA LEU A 270 9.66 0.29 -0.69
C LEU A 270 8.23 -0.25 -0.71
N LYS A 271 7.27 0.60 -0.36
CA LYS A 271 5.88 0.18 -0.13
C LYS A 271 4.91 0.87 -1.08
N GLY A 272 3.96 0.11 -1.60
CA GLY A 272 2.77 0.60 -2.32
C GLY A 272 2.98 1.23 -3.69
N PHE A 273 4.22 1.45 -4.12
CA PHE A 273 4.57 1.93 -5.46
C PHE A 273 4.40 0.84 -6.53
N GLU A 274 4.14 1.28 -7.76
CA GLU A 274 3.89 0.48 -8.95
C GLU A 274 5.06 -0.48 -9.26
N VAL A 275 6.31 -0.10 -8.99
CA VAL A 275 7.50 -0.95 -9.14
C VAL A 275 7.43 -2.28 -8.37
N LYS A 276 6.80 -2.32 -7.19
CA LYS A 276 6.61 -3.55 -6.39
C LYS A 276 5.35 -4.33 -6.75
N ARG A 277 4.47 -3.79 -7.62
CA ARG A 277 3.24 -4.47 -8.03
C ARG A 277 3.53 -5.44 -9.18
N ASN A 278 2.87 -6.60 -9.16
CA ASN A 278 3.04 -7.64 -10.19
C ASN A 278 2.49 -7.23 -11.57
N GLY A 279 1.57 -6.26 -11.60
CA GLY A 279 1.06 -5.62 -12.81
C GLY A 279 1.53 -4.17 -12.94
N GLU A 280 0.76 -3.35 -13.66
CA GLU A 280 1.03 -1.93 -13.99
C GLU A 280 1.84 -1.72 -15.28
N LEU A 281 1.91 -0.46 -15.69
CA LEU A 281 2.65 0.01 -16.87
C LEU A 281 4.16 -0.07 -16.60
N GLN A 282 4.88 -0.81 -17.43
CA GLN A 282 6.31 -1.08 -17.22
C GLN A 282 7.17 0.19 -17.25
N LEU A 283 6.87 1.15 -18.12
CA LEU A 283 7.46 2.49 -18.14
C LEU A 283 7.51 3.13 -16.74
N ILE A 284 6.38 3.13 -16.03
CA ILE A 284 6.28 3.72 -14.69
C ILE A 284 7.15 2.96 -13.70
N LYS A 285 7.25 1.63 -13.82
CA LYS A 285 8.06 0.80 -12.93
C LYS A 285 9.55 1.10 -13.08
N ILE A 286 10.02 1.23 -14.32
CA ILE A 286 11.44 1.54 -14.61
C ILE A 286 11.76 2.98 -14.22
N PHE A 287 10.86 3.93 -14.50
CA PHE A 287 10.98 5.29 -14.01
C PHE A 287 11.06 5.35 -12.48
N GLN A 288 10.19 4.64 -11.77
CA GLN A 288 10.21 4.60 -10.31
C GLN A 288 11.51 4.02 -9.75
N ALA A 289 12.02 2.95 -10.36
CA ALA A 289 13.30 2.36 -9.94
C ALA A 289 14.45 3.38 -10.05
N SER A 290 14.53 4.10 -11.17
CA SER A 290 15.59 5.10 -11.42
C SER A 290 15.42 6.40 -10.64
N VAL A 291 14.19 6.89 -10.48
CA VAL A 291 13.93 8.18 -9.83
C VAL A 291 14.20 8.12 -8.32
N PHE A 292 13.91 6.99 -7.66
CA PHE A 292 14.13 6.86 -6.21
C PHE A 292 15.61 6.95 -5.85
N GLU A 293 16.49 6.34 -6.63
CA GLU A 293 17.94 6.45 -6.43
C GLU A 293 18.44 7.89 -6.66
N ALA A 294 17.82 8.64 -7.58
CA ALA A 294 18.20 10.03 -7.83
C ALA A 294 17.89 10.99 -6.68
N PHE A 295 16.93 10.66 -5.82
CA PHE A 295 16.67 11.45 -4.60
C PHE A 295 17.84 11.43 -3.60
N LEU A 296 18.81 10.51 -3.76
CA LEU A 296 20.02 10.48 -2.93
C LEU A 296 21.14 11.41 -3.45
N LYS A 297 20.94 12.06 -4.60
CA LYS A 297 21.92 12.96 -5.21
C LYS A 297 21.67 14.41 -4.80
N GLY A 298 22.72 15.23 -4.88
CA GLY A 298 22.68 16.65 -4.52
C GLY A 298 23.04 16.89 -3.06
N THR A 299 23.49 18.11 -2.76
CA THR A 299 23.85 18.56 -1.41
C THR A 299 22.74 19.41 -0.77
N THR A 300 21.89 20.01 -1.60
CA THR A 300 20.72 20.79 -1.19
C THR A 300 19.42 20.15 -1.69
N LEU A 301 18.29 20.53 -1.08
CA LEU A 301 16.98 20.03 -1.52
C LEU A 301 16.65 20.46 -2.97
N GLU A 302 17.11 21.64 -3.39
CA GLU A 302 16.96 22.12 -4.77
C GLU A 302 17.78 21.28 -5.76
N GLU A 303 19.05 21.00 -5.46
CA GLU A 303 19.90 20.13 -6.28
C GLU A 303 19.35 18.71 -6.39
N CYS A 304 18.81 18.16 -5.29
CA CYS A 304 18.14 16.87 -5.27
C CYS A 304 16.96 16.84 -6.25
N TYR A 305 16.06 17.82 -6.19
CA TYR A 305 14.92 17.90 -7.12
C TYR A 305 15.36 18.14 -8.56
N ASN A 306 16.46 18.85 -8.81
CA ASN A 306 17.02 19.04 -10.15
C ASN A 306 17.54 17.72 -10.75
N HIS A 307 18.26 16.89 -9.98
CA HIS A 307 18.68 15.56 -10.43
C HIS A 307 17.50 14.65 -10.76
N VAL A 308 16.46 14.70 -9.93
CA VAL A 308 15.21 13.97 -10.13
C VAL A 308 14.48 14.47 -11.39
N ALA A 309 14.49 15.78 -11.64
CA ALA A 309 13.90 16.39 -12.83
C ALA A 309 14.60 15.94 -14.13
N THR A 310 15.93 15.85 -14.14
CA THR A 310 16.67 15.35 -15.33
C THR A 310 16.18 13.95 -15.74
N ILE A 311 15.91 13.06 -14.78
CA ILE A 311 15.36 11.74 -15.08
C ILE A 311 13.93 11.87 -15.64
N ALA A 312 13.08 12.69 -15.02
CA ALA A 312 11.72 12.90 -15.50
C ALA A 312 11.68 13.44 -16.94
N ASP A 313 12.53 14.43 -17.25
CA ASP A 313 12.61 15.03 -18.58
C ASP A 313 13.10 14.05 -19.65
N TYR A 314 14.08 13.20 -19.34
CA TYR A 314 14.51 12.12 -20.24
C TYR A 314 13.35 11.21 -20.67
N TRP A 315 12.52 10.78 -19.71
CA TRP A 315 11.36 9.93 -20.01
C TRP A 315 10.25 10.70 -20.73
N LEU A 316 10.07 11.99 -20.44
CA LEU A 316 9.14 12.85 -21.18
C LEU A 316 9.58 13.02 -22.63
N ASP A 317 10.86 13.24 -22.90
CA ASP A 317 11.39 13.37 -24.26
C ASP A 317 11.13 12.13 -25.09
N MET A 318 11.32 10.94 -24.49
CA MET A 318 11.00 9.67 -25.14
C MET A 318 9.50 9.54 -25.47
N LEU A 319 8.61 9.96 -24.56
CA LEU A 319 7.16 9.91 -24.80
C LEU A 319 6.72 10.93 -25.85
N TYR A 320 7.21 12.17 -25.79
CA TYR A 320 6.84 13.23 -26.75
C TYR A 320 7.45 13.02 -28.13
N SER A 321 8.59 12.33 -28.23
CA SER A 321 9.16 11.90 -29.52
C SER A 321 8.42 10.70 -30.11
N HIS A 322 7.40 10.16 -29.42
CA HIS A 322 6.70 8.92 -29.77
C HIS A 322 7.67 7.72 -29.90
N ALA A 323 8.74 7.70 -29.10
CA ALA A 323 9.74 6.64 -29.05
C ALA A 323 10.30 6.24 -30.43
N LYS A 324 10.56 7.22 -31.31
CA LYS A 324 11.06 6.99 -32.67
C LYS A 324 12.39 6.23 -32.71
N ASP A 325 13.25 6.45 -31.71
CA ASP A 325 14.60 5.88 -31.65
C ASP A 325 14.68 4.51 -30.96
N ILE A 326 13.54 3.96 -30.52
CA ILE A 326 13.45 2.70 -29.77
C ILE A 326 12.94 1.59 -30.71
N THR A 327 13.39 0.35 -30.54
CA THR A 327 12.87 -0.76 -31.35
C THR A 327 11.45 -1.15 -30.93
N ASP A 328 10.65 -1.72 -31.84
CA ASP A 328 9.26 -2.11 -31.50
C ASP A 328 9.19 -3.10 -30.34
N LYS A 329 10.16 -4.02 -30.24
CA LYS A 329 10.23 -4.99 -29.14
C LYS A 329 10.42 -4.30 -27.79
N GLU A 330 11.36 -3.37 -27.70
CA GLU A 330 11.59 -2.58 -26.48
C GLU A 330 10.40 -1.69 -26.16
N LEU A 331 9.79 -1.07 -27.19
CA LEU A 331 8.59 -0.26 -27.04
C LEU A 331 7.47 -1.09 -26.40
N PHE A 332 7.19 -2.30 -26.89
CA PHE A 332 6.19 -3.19 -26.30
C PHE A 332 6.48 -3.55 -24.85
N GLU A 333 7.74 -3.75 -24.49
CA GLU A 333 8.11 -4.00 -23.09
C GLU A 333 7.82 -2.78 -22.22
N LEU A 334 8.11 -1.56 -22.69
CA LEU A 334 7.89 -0.31 -21.95
C LEU A 334 6.41 0.07 -21.80
N ILE A 335 5.64 0.03 -22.90
CA ILE A 335 4.27 0.58 -22.95
C ILE A 335 3.18 -0.47 -22.67
N SER A 336 3.53 -1.75 -22.59
CA SER A 336 2.57 -2.78 -22.22
C SER A 336 2.20 -2.71 -20.75
N GLU A 337 0.92 -2.90 -20.47
CA GLU A 337 0.39 -3.03 -19.12
C GLU A 337 -0.01 -4.48 -18.88
N ARG A 338 0.39 -5.00 -17.71
CA ARG A 338 0.04 -6.36 -17.28
C ARG A 338 -1.00 -6.30 -16.18
N ARG A 339 -2.11 -7.03 -16.35
CA ARG A 339 -3.14 -7.22 -15.31
C ARG A 339 -3.61 -8.67 -15.26
N THR A 340 -3.63 -9.24 -14.07
CA THR A 340 -4.17 -10.59 -13.83
C THR A 340 -5.62 -10.51 -13.39
N MET A 341 -6.51 -11.25 -14.04
CA MET A 341 -7.90 -11.38 -13.64
C MET A 341 -8.03 -12.38 -12.49
N SER A 342 -8.75 -12.02 -11.43
CA SER A 342 -8.88 -12.85 -10.23
C SER A 342 -9.99 -13.90 -10.33
N ARG A 343 -10.96 -13.69 -11.24
CA ARG A 343 -12.11 -14.57 -11.49
C ARG A 343 -12.21 -14.92 -12.97
N MET A 344 -13.12 -15.80 -13.34
CA MET A 344 -13.41 -16.12 -14.74
C MET A 344 -14.10 -14.94 -15.43
N LEU A 345 -14.00 -14.85 -16.76
CA LEU A 345 -14.59 -13.75 -17.52
C LEU A 345 -16.11 -13.67 -17.35
N SER A 346 -16.79 -14.83 -17.28
CA SER A 346 -18.23 -14.96 -17.05
C SER A 346 -18.69 -14.33 -15.73
N ASP A 347 -17.89 -14.43 -14.67
CA ASP A 347 -18.21 -13.93 -13.34
C ASP A 347 -18.25 -12.39 -13.25
N TYR A 348 -17.63 -11.70 -14.21
CA TYR A 348 -17.60 -10.23 -14.24
C TYR A 348 -18.87 -9.62 -14.86
N GLY A 349 -19.68 -10.42 -15.57
CA GLY A 349 -20.93 -9.96 -16.18
C GLY A 349 -20.77 -8.73 -17.08
N GLU A 350 -21.50 -7.65 -16.79
CA GLU A 350 -21.51 -6.40 -17.56
C GLU A 350 -20.45 -5.38 -17.13
N GLN A 351 -19.56 -5.73 -16.21
CA GLN A 351 -18.51 -4.80 -15.78
C GLN A 351 -17.59 -4.42 -16.94
N LYS A 352 -17.27 -3.13 -17.07
CA LYS A 352 -16.32 -2.62 -18.06
C LYS A 352 -14.96 -2.39 -17.41
N SER A 353 -13.93 -3.04 -17.95
CA SER A 353 -12.53 -2.78 -17.58
C SER A 353 -11.60 -3.10 -18.75
N THR A 354 -10.38 -2.54 -18.74
CA THR A 354 -9.36 -2.84 -19.75
C THR A 354 -9.01 -4.33 -19.79
N SER A 355 -8.93 -5.00 -18.62
CA SER A 355 -8.70 -6.45 -18.53
C SER A 355 -9.84 -7.24 -19.17
N ILE A 356 -11.10 -6.87 -18.92
CA ILE A 356 -12.27 -7.57 -19.48
C ILE A 356 -12.30 -7.43 -21.00
N SER A 357 -12.10 -6.22 -21.53
CA SER A 357 -12.04 -6.02 -22.99
C SER A 357 -10.87 -6.77 -23.63
N THR A 358 -9.71 -6.79 -22.97
CA THR A 358 -8.55 -7.57 -23.43
C THR A 358 -8.85 -9.07 -23.46
N ALA A 359 -9.47 -9.61 -22.41
CA ALA A 359 -9.85 -11.02 -22.34
C ALA A 359 -10.87 -11.40 -23.42
N LYS A 360 -11.89 -10.56 -23.66
CA LYS A 360 -12.86 -10.74 -24.75
C LYS A 360 -12.17 -10.79 -26.12
N ARG A 361 -11.23 -9.86 -26.37
CA ARG A 361 -10.45 -9.81 -27.61
C ARG A 361 -9.51 -11.00 -27.77
N LEU A 362 -8.90 -11.47 -26.68
CA LEU A 362 -8.10 -12.69 -26.69
C LEU A 362 -8.93 -13.93 -27.01
N ALA A 363 -10.13 -14.05 -26.44
CA ALA A 363 -11.04 -15.15 -26.76
C ALA A 363 -11.50 -15.11 -28.22
N GLU A 364 -11.74 -13.92 -28.76
CA GLU A 364 -12.11 -13.72 -30.16
C GLU A 364 -10.98 -14.09 -31.15
N PHE A 365 -9.73 -13.83 -30.76
CA PHE A 365 -8.53 -14.04 -31.58
C PHE A 365 -7.96 -15.46 -31.45
N LEU A 366 -7.87 -16.00 -30.25
CA LEU A 366 -7.22 -17.30 -29.94
C LEU A 366 -8.23 -18.42 -29.62
N GLY A 367 -9.53 -18.12 -29.55
CA GLY A 367 -10.58 -19.05 -29.18
C GLY A 367 -10.97 -18.99 -27.69
N GLU A 368 -12.14 -19.55 -27.37
CA GLU A 368 -12.73 -19.50 -26.02
C GLU A 368 -11.93 -20.29 -24.97
N ASP A 369 -11.03 -21.18 -25.38
CA ASP A 369 -10.17 -21.95 -24.48
C ASP A 369 -9.28 -21.07 -23.59
N VAL A 370 -8.91 -19.87 -24.07
CA VAL A 370 -8.05 -18.93 -23.34
C VAL A 370 -8.72 -18.33 -22.10
N ILE A 371 -10.06 -18.31 -22.06
CA ILE A 371 -10.85 -17.68 -20.97
C ILE A 371 -11.52 -18.68 -20.03
N LYS A 372 -11.25 -19.99 -20.19
CA LYS A 372 -11.83 -21.06 -19.36
C LYS A 372 -11.30 -21.03 -17.93
N ASP A 373 -10.03 -20.66 -17.74
CA ASP A 373 -9.39 -20.68 -16.43
C ASP A 373 -9.36 -19.31 -15.74
N LYS A 374 -9.48 -19.35 -14.42
CA LYS A 374 -9.22 -18.18 -13.56
C LYS A 374 -7.73 -17.82 -13.62
N GLY A 375 -7.40 -16.54 -13.46
CA GLY A 375 -6.00 -16.10 -13.43
C GLY A 375 -5.45 -15.64 -14.78
N LEU A 376 -6.29 -15.43 -15.79
CA LEU A 376 -5.86 -14.94 -17.10
C LEU A 376 -5.01 -13.67 -16.97
N CYS A 377 -3.81 -13.73 -17.54
CA CYS A 377 -2.89 -12.60 -17.58
C CYS A 377 -3.14 -11.76 -18.83
N CYS A 378 -3.91 -10.69 -18.68
CA CYS A 378 -4.17 -9.73 -19.75
C CYS A 378 -2.97 -8.80 -19.90
N ARG A 379 -2.29 -8.89 -21.05
CA ARG A 379 -1.21 -7.98 -21.43
C ARG A 379 -1.68 -7.17 -22.63
N PHE A 380 -1.77 -5.86 -22.48
CA PHE A 380 -2.41 -4.99 -23.47
C PHE A 380 -1.71 -3.63 -23.62
N VAL A 381 -2.06 -2.95 -24.70
CA VAL A 381 -1.69 -1.56 -25.01
C VAL A 381 -2.97 -0.75 -25.25
N ILE A 382 -2.92 0.57 -25.11
CA ILE A 382 -4.08 1.44 -25.35
C ILE A 382 -3.93 2.11 -26.71
N ALA A 383 -4.91 1.87 -27.60
CA ALA A 383 -4.95 2.47 -28.92
C ALA A 383 -5.61 3.86 -28.91
N ASN A 384 -5.23 4.76 -29.80
CA ASN A 384 -5.78 6.12 -29.93
C ASN A 384 -7.16 6.16 -30.62
N VAL A 385 -7.55 5.08 -31.29
CA VAL A 385 -8.84 4.93 -31.98
C VAL A 385 -9.65 3.75 -31.42
N PRO A 386 -10.99 3.85 -31.43
CA PRO A 386 -11.81 5.00 -31.83
C PRO A 386 -11.73 6.16 -30.82
N ARG A 387 -11.59 7.40 -31.29
CA ARG A 387 -11.32 8.57 -30.40
C ARG A 387 -12.41 8.81 -29.36
N ASP A 388 -13.67 8.56 -29.72
CA ASP A 388 -14.82 8.75 -28.83
C ASP A 388 -15.07 7.57 -27.89
N ALA A 389 -14.32 6.47 -28.05
CA ALA A 389 -14.48 5.29 -27.22
C ALA A 389 -13.76 5.46 -25.86
N PRO A 390 -14.36 4.96 -24.76
CA PRO A 390 -13.71 4.97 -23.46
C PRO A 390 -12.42 4.13 -23.48
N ILE A 391 -11.45 4.48 -22.64
CA ILE A 391 -10.14 3.79 -22.53
C ILE A 391 -10.32 2.27 -22.38
N THR A 392 -11.37 1.82 -21.68
CA THR A 392 -11.67 0.40 -21.49
C THR A 392 -11.91 -0.35 -22.80
N GLU A 393 -12.47 0.30 -23.82
CA GLU A 393 -12.79 -0.31 -25.12
C GLU A 393 -11.61 -0.19 -26.11
N ARG A 394 -10.61 0.64 -25.81
CA ARG A 394 -9.39 0.85 -26.61
C ARG A 394 -8.21 -0.06 -26.25
N ALA A 395 -8.41 -1.00 -25.33
CA ALA A 395 -7.36 -1.93 -24.89
C ALA A 395 -7.12 -3.07 -25.89
N ILE A 396 -5.97 -3.07 -26.56
CA ILE A 396 -5.60 -4.07 -27.57
C ILE A 396 -4.65 -5.11 -26.96
N PRO A 397 -4.95 -6.43 -27.06
CA PRO A 397 -4.06 -7.46 -26.57
C PRO A 397 -2.73 -7.45 -27.30
N LEU A 398 -1.62 -7.56 -26.56
CA LEU A 398 -0.29 -7.54 -27.16
C LEU A 398 -0.05 -8.72 -28.12
N ALA A 399 -0.69 -9.87 -27.87
CA ALA A 399 -0.53 -11.09 -28.65
C ALA A 399 -0.85 -10.89 -30.15
N ILE A 400 -1.70 -9.93 -30.51
CA ILE A 400 -2.04 -9.68 -31.91
C ILE A 400 -0.84 -9.21 -32.74
N PHE A 401 0.11 -8.51 -32.11
CA PHE A 401 1.30 -7.98 -32.78
C PHE A 401 2.36 -9.06 -33.05
N GLN A 402 2.21 -10.25 -32.45
CA GLN A 402 3.05 -11.43 -32.68
C GLN A 402 2.43 -12.40 -33.69
N SER A 403 1.19 -12.14 -34.14
CA SER A 403 0.47 -13.00 -35.08
C SER A 403 0.83 -12.69 -36.54
N GLU A 404 0.45 -13.59 -37.45
CA GLU A 404 0.61 -13.41 -38.89
C GLU A 404 -0.08 -12.13 -39.39
N GLN A 405 0.49 -11.48 -40.42
CA GLN A 405 0.01 -10.19 -40.92
C GLN A 405 -1.48 -10.18 -41.30
N SER A 406 -1.95 -11.25 -41.93
CA SER A 406 -3.35 -11.39 -42.38
C SER A 406 -4.32 -11.38 -41.19
N ILE A 407 -4.01 -12.18 -40.17
CA ILE A 407 -4.79 -12.29 -38.93
C ILE A 407 -4.74 -10.97 -38.16
N ARG A 408 -3.55 -10.40 -38.00
CA ARG A 408 -3.34 -9.10 -37.37
C ARG A 408 -4.18 -8.00 -38.03
N ASN A 409 -4.12 -7.88 -39.36
CA ASN A 409 -4.87 -6.85 -40.08
C ASN A 409 -6.38 -7.04 -39.96
N HIS A 410 -6.87 -8.28 -39.99
CA HIS A 410 -8.30 -8.58 -39.83
C HIS A 410 -8.83 -8.09 -38.47
N TYR A 411 -8.20 -8.49 -37.37
CA TYR A 411 -8.66 -8.11 -36.03
C TYR A 411 -8.39 -6.64 -35.69
N LEU A 412 -7.28 -6.07 -36.13
CA LEU A 412 -7.01 -4.64 -35.92
C LEU A 412 -8.01 -3.76 -36.68
N ARG A 413 -8.40 -4.09 -37.92
CA ARG A 413 -9.48 -3.38 -38.64
C ARG A 413 -10.77 -3.37 -37.83
N LYS A 414 -11.13 -4.52 -37.26
CA LYS A 414 -12.33 -4.70 -36.43
C LYS A 414 -12.26 -3.92 -35.11
N TRP A 415 -11.16 -4.00 -34.39
CA TRP A 415 -11.03 -3.41 -33.04
C TRP A 415 -10.75 -1.90 -33.06
N LEU A 416 -10.04 -1.41 -34.08
CA LEU A 416 -9.73 0.01 -34.25
C LEU A 416 -10.82 0.75 -35.05
N HIS A 417 -11.78 0.03 -35.63
CA HIS A 417 -12.82 0.55 -36.53
C HIS A 417 -12.25 1.29 -37.75
N LEU A 418 -11.18 0.74 -38.33
CA LEU A 418 -10.48 1.29 -39.49
C LEU A 418 -10.82 0.50 -40.77
N SER A 419 -11.06 1.21 -41.87
CA SER A 419 -11.35 0.61 -43.18
C SER A 419 -10.12 -0.06 -43.82
N SER A 420 -8.93 0.48 -43.59
CA SER A 420 -7.65 -0.14 -43.97
C SER A 420 -6.65 -0.03 -42.82
N VAL A 421 -5.79 -1.05 -42.69
CA VAL A 421 -4.72 -1.13 -41.67
C VAL A 421 -3.38 -1.50 -42.32
N ASP A 422 -3.25 -1.25 -43.63
CA ASP A 422 -2.07 -1.69 -44.38
C ASP A 422 -0.87 -0.82 -44.00
N ASN A 423 0.23 -1.45 -43.59
CA ASN A 423 1.47 -0.82 -43.11
C ASN A 423 1.34 0.10 -41.88
N LEU A 424 0.39 -0.13 -40.97
CA LEU A 424 0.33 0.67 -39.74
C LEU A 424 1.53 0.42 -38.82
N ASP A 425 2.29 1.48 -38.56
CA ASP A 425 3.26 1.53 -37.47
C ASP A 425 2.50 1.49 -36.13
N ILE A 426 3.00 0.72 -35.17
CA ILE A 426 2.46 0.72 -33.82
C ILE A 426 2.39 2.12 -33.21
N ARG A 427 3.36 2.99 -33.51
CA ARG A 427 3.39 4.36 -32.98
C ARG A 427 2.18 5.18 -33.42
N GLU A 428 1.56 4.82 -34.54
CA GLU A 428 0.32 5.44 -35.03
C GLU A 428 -0.92 4.85 -34.35
N ILE A 429 -0.86 3.61 -33.88
CA ILE A 429 -1.94 2.95 -33.15
C ILE A 429 -2.01 3.45 -31.71
N LEU A 430 -0.87 3.71 -31.06
CA LEU A 430 -0.82 4.02 -29.63
C LEU A 430 -1.44 5.38 -29.27
N ASP A 431 -2.15 5.42 -28.15
CA ASP A 431 -2.59 6.66 -27.52
C ASP A 431 -1.47 7.27 -26.67
N TRP A 432 -0.57 8.01 -27.31
CA TRP A 432 0.52 8.70 -26.63
C TRP A 432 0.04 9.66 -25.54
N ASN A 433 -1.11 10.33 -25.73
CA ASN A 433 -1.66 11.23 -24.72
C ASN A 433 -2.05 10.46 -23.45
N TYR A 434 -2.67 9.28 -23.58
CA TYR A 434 -2.97 8.42 -22.43
C TYR A 434 -1.69 8.07 -21.64
N TYR A 435 -0.61 7.70 -22.32
CA TYR A 435 0.65 7.35 -21.68
C TYR A 435 1.34 8.56 -21.04
N VAL A 436 1.34 9.71 -21.71
CA VAL A 436 1.83 10.99 -21.19
C VAL A 436 1.04 11.41 -19.95
N ASP A 437 -0.28 11.35 -19.96
CA ASP A 437 -1.12 11.72 -18.81
C ASP A 437 -0.91 10.81 -17.60
N ARG A 438 -0.75 9.50 -17.84
CA ARG A 438 -0.39 8.52 -16.81
C ARG A 438 0.98 8.83 -16.21
N PHE A 439 1.95 9.17 -17.06
CA PHE A 439 3.30 9.51 -16.64
C PHE A 439 3.38 10.86 -15.89
N ASN A 440 2.73 11.89 -16.42
CA ASN A 440 2.54 13.19 -15.78
C ASN A 440 1.91 13.05 -14.40
N SER A 441 0.90 12.17 -14.27
CA SER A 441 0.29 11.87 -12.98
C SER A 441 1.27 11.21 -12.01
N CYS A 442 2.23 10.42 -12.48
CA CYS A 442 3.31 9.86 -11.65
C CYS A 442 4.28 10.95 -11.19
N ILE A 443 4.77 11.79 -12.13
CA ILE A 443 5.65 12.93 -11.87
C ILE A 443 5.02 13.90 -10.86
N GLN A 444 3.73 14.22 -11.03
CA GLN A 444 3.00 15.08 -10.10
C GLN A 444 3.02 14.53 -8.66
N LYS A 445 2.71 13.24 -8.51
CA LYS A 445 2.63 12.61 -7.18
C LYS A 445 3.98 12.48 -6.49
N ILE A 446 5.05 12.17 -7.24
CA ILE A 446 6.38 11.86 -6.66
C ILE A 446 7.28 13.09 -6.59
N ILE A 447 7.17 14.01 -7.54
CA ILE A 447 8.14 15.09 -7.74
C ILE A 447 7.47 16.44 -7.53
N THR A 448 6.56 16.87 -8.41
CA THR A 448 6.22 18.29 -8.51
C THR A 448 5.32 18.77 -7.37
N ILE A 449 4.34 17.97 -6.93
CA ILE A 449 3.49 18.33 -5.77
C ILE A 449 4.32 18.31 -4.47
N PRO A 450 5.10 17.25 -4.14
CA PRO A 450 5.99 17.28 -2.98
C PRO A 450 6.96 18.46 -2.99
N ALA A 451 7.61 18.76 -4.13
CA ALA A 451 8.51 19.90 -4.29
C ALA A 451 7.83 21.22 -3.90
N ALA A 452 6.65 21.49 -4.46
CA ALA A 452 5.87 22.70 -4.15
C ALA A 452 5.48 22.79 -2.67
N LEU A 453 5.08 21.67 -2.05
CA LEU A 453 4.73 21.62 -0.62
C LEU A 453 5.95 21.86 0.29
N GLN A 454 7.16 21.57 -0.19
CA GLN A 454 8.43 21.88 0.47
C GLN A 454 9.01 23.25 0.07
N ASN A 455 8.23 24.08 -0.63
CA ASN A 455 8.62 25.41 -1.13
C ASN A 455 9.73 25.42 -2.19
N ILE A 456 9.87 24.33 -2.93
CA ILE A 456 10.74 24.24 -4.11
C ILE A 456 9.91 24.61 -5.35
N ARG A 457 10.48 25.42 -6.25
CA ARG A 457 9.85 25.76 -7.53
C ARG A 457 9.63 24.50 -8.35
N ASN A 458 8.64 24.50 -9.25
CA ASN A 458 8.34 23.32 -10.06
C ASN A 458 9.60 22.85 -10.82
N PRO A 459 10.19 21.70 -10.45
CA PRO A 459 11.46 21.26 -11.01
C PRO A 459 11.28 20.65 -12.41
N VAL A 460 10.04 20.30 -12.80
CA VAL A 460 9.70 19.81 -14.14
C VAL A 460 8.61 20.71 -14.75
N PRO A 461 8.97 21.87 -15.33
CA PRO A 461 8.00 22.88 -15.79
C PRO A 461 7.02 22.37 -16.87
N ARG A 462 7.44 21.37 -17.67
CA ARG A 462 6.61 20.73 -18.69
C ARG A 462 5.39 20.03 -18.11
N VAL A 463 5.44 19.66 -16.83
CA VAL A 463 4.32 19.05 -16.10
C VAL A 463 3.73 20.09 -15.16
N SER A 464 2.60 20.67 -15.58
CA SER A 464 1.89 21.67 -14.79
C SER A 464 1.36 21.08 -13.47
N HIS A 465 1.30 21.92 -12.43
CA HIS A 465 0.64 21.56 -11.18
C HIS A 465 -0.88 21.43 -11.37
N PRO A 466 -1.58 20.65 -10.53
CA PRO A 466 -3.03 20.70 -10.46
C PRO A 466 -3.53 22.11 -10.12
N ASP A 467 -4.72 22.47 -10.61
CA ASP A 467 -5.29 23.82 -10.47
C ASP A 467 -5.33 24.34 -9.03
N TRP A 468 -5.70 23.50 -8.07
CA TRP A 468 -5.76 23.87 -6.65
C TRP A 468 -4.41 24.29 -6.10
N LEU A 469 -3.34 23.57 -6.49
CA LEU A 469 -1.98 23.85 -6.02
C LEU A 469 -1.45 25.12 -6.67
N HIS A 470 -1.74 25.31 -7.96
CA HIS A 470 -1.39 26.53 -8.66
C HIS A 470 -2.06 27.75 -8.02
N LYS A 471 -3.38 27.68 -7.75
CA LYS A 471 -4.12 28.74 -7.03
C LYS A 471 -3.50 29.05 -5.68
N ARG A 472 -3.19 28.02 -4.88
CA ARG A 472 -2.57 28.18 -3.56
C ARG A 472 -1.17 28.83 -3.62
N LEU A 473 -0.35 28.48 -4.62
CA LEU A 473 0.96 29.10 -4.82
C LEU A 473 0.83 30.57 -5.22
N VAL A 474 -0.11 30.90 -6.10
CA VAL A 474 -0.41 32.28 -6.50
C VAL A 474 -0.90 33.10 -5.31
N GLU A 475 -1.81 32.57 -4.49
CA GLU A 475 -2.28 33.23 -3.26
C GLU A 475 -1.13 33.49 -2.28
N LYS A 476 -0.22 32.51 -2.12
CA LYS A 476 0.93 32.64 -1.22
C LYS A 476 1.93 33.70 -1.70
N ASN A 477 2.12 33.80 -3.02
CA ASN A 477 3.04 34.75 -3.66
C ASN A 477 2.40 36.12 -3.96
N SER A 478 1.10 36.27 -3.76
CA SER A 478 0.39 37.55 -3.92
C SER A 478 0.87 38.56 -2.87
N LEU A 479 1.22 39.77 -3.33
CA LEU A 479 1.55 40.91 -2.47
C LEU A 479 0.35 41.32 -1.59
N TYR A 480 -0.87 41.09 -2.08
CA TYR A 480 -2.11 41.39 -1.38
C TYR A 480 -2.76 40.08 -0.91
N LYS A 481 -2.63 39.79 0.39
CA LYS A 481 -3.23 38.62 1.02
C LYS A 481 -4.66 38.94 1.44
N GLN A 482 -5.64 38.32 0.79
CA GLN A 482 -7.03 38.39 1.23
C GLN A 482 -7.17 37.57 2.52
N LYS A 483 -7.26 38.24 3.68
CA LYS A 483 -7.50 37.59 4.97
C LYS A 483 -8.95 37.13 5.03
N ARG A 484 -9.23 35.91 5.52
CA ARG A 484 -10.61 35.53 5.83
C ARG A 484 -11.08 36.37 7.01
N ILE A 485 -12.36 36.74 7.04
CA ILE A 485 -12.95 37.49 8.16
C ILE A 485 -12.70 36.77 9.50
N THR A 486 -12.68 35.44 9.49
CA THR A 486 -12.36 34.62 10.67
C THR A 486 -10.94 34.83 11.22
N ASP A 487 -9.99 35.20 10.37
CA ASP A 487 -8.59 35.42 10.76
C ASP A 487 -8.40 36.78 11.47
N VAL A 488 -9.45 37.61 11.51
CA VAL A 488 -9.48 38.89 12.23
C VAL A 488 -9.98 38.70 13.67
N PHE A 489 -10.66 37.60 13.97
CA PHE A 489 -11.25 37.34 15.27
C PHE A 489 -10.38 36.39 16.09
N ASN A 490 -10.08 36.77 17.33
CA ASN A 490 -9.44 35.87 18.30
C ASN A 490 -10.46 34.88 18.85
N SER A 491 -10.09 33.59 18.88
CA SER A 491 -10.87 32.56 19.57
C SER A 491 -10.87 32.85 21.07
N ILE A 492 -12.05 33.07 21.65
CA ILE A 492 -12.22 33.10 23.10
C ILE A 492 -12.48 31.66 23.55
N ASP A 493 -11.61 31.12 24.40
CA ASP A 493 -11.84 29.81 25.02
C ASP A 493 -13.17 29.84 25.77
N LYS A 494 -14.03 28.84 25.51
CA LYS A 494 -15.26 28.64 26.27
C LYS A 494 -14.88 28.49 27.73
N GLN A 495 -15.20 29.49 28.55
CA GLN A 495 -15.16 29.37 30.00
C GLN A 495 -16.04 28.18 30.40
N THR A 496 -15.40 27.09 30.79
CA THR A 496 -16.04 26.04 31.59
C THR A 496 -16.41 26.68 32.92
N HIS A 497 -17.68 27.04 33.07
CA HIS A 497 -18.23 27.32 34.39
C HIS A 497 -18.07 26.04 35.22
N ILE A 498 -17.44 26.23 36.38
CA ILE A 498 -17.13 25.24 37.42
C ILE A 498 -18.39 24.49 37.84
#